data_AF-A0A6G3MLI7-F1
#
_entry.id   AF-A0A6G3MLI7-F1
#
_cell.length_a   1.000
_cell.length_b   1.000
_cell.length_c   1.000
_cell.angle_alpha   90.00
_cell.angle_beta   90.00
_cell.angle_gamma   90.00
#
_symmetry.space_group_name_H-M   'P 1'
#
loop_
_entity.id
_entity.type
_entity.pdbx_description
1 polymer ?
#
loop_
_entity_poly.entity_id
_entity_poly.type
_entity_poly.pdbx_seq_one_letter_code
_entity_poly.pdbx_strand_id
1 'polypeptide(L)'
;MELKSENLSTNFINVSIKILDIFGFENIKKNSFEQFCINYVNEFFQMIMIQSTLEIQQDEYEEEGFNWSRIDYEDNTNVVNLFTYKPHGLIPLLEDECKEKDYEMVQIL
;
A
#
# COMPACT_ATOMS: atom_id res chain seq x y z
N MET A 1 18.90 -3.20 58.22
CA MET A 1 17.63 -2.87 57.56
C MET A 1 17.98 -2.55 56.12
N GLU A 2 18.09 -3.58 55.30
CA GLU A 2 18.47 -3.46 53.89
C GLU A 2 17.26 -2.95 53.11
N LEU A 3 17.40 -1.79 52.48
CA LEU A 3 16.47 -1.32 51.47
C LEU A 3 16.68 -2.20 50.24
N LYS A 4 15.74 -3.11 50.00
CA LYS A 4 15.63 -3.82 48.72
C LYS A 4 15.41 -2.77 47.64
N SER A 5 16.41 -2.53 46.81
CA SER A 5 16.23 -1.87 45.54
C SER A 5 15.32 -2.76 44.70
N GLU A 6 14.04 -2.38 44.60
CA GLU A 6 13.14 -2.97 43.62
C GLU A 6 13.76 -2.78 42.23
N ASN A 7 14.02 -3.90 41.56
CA ASN A 7 14.39 -3.92 40.15
C ASN A 7 13.17 -3.44 39.35
N LEU A 8 13.06 -2.14 39.10
CA LEU A 8 12.28 -1.65 37.97
C LEU A 8 13.05 -2.04 36.71
N SER A 9 12.81 -3.25 36.22
CA SER A 9 13.11 -3.58 34.83
C SER A 9 12.16 -2.74 33.98
N THR A 10 12.57 -1.52 33.65
CA THR A 10 11.96 -0.75 32.58
C THR A 10 12.12 -1.56 31.31
N ASN A 11 11.04 -2.25 30.91
CA ASN A 11 10.91 -2.77 29.56
C ASN A 11 11.00 -1.57 28.62
N PHE A 12 12.20 -1.30 28.10
CA PHE A 12 12.39 -0.28 27.08
C PHE A 12 11.60 -0.72 25.85
N ILE A 13 10.45 -0.08 25.63
CA ILE A 13 9.73 -0.20 24.37
C ILE A 13 10.63 0.47 23.33
N ASN A 14 11.24 -0.32 22.44
CA ASN A 14 12.01 0.21 21.32
C ASN A 14 11.04 0.88 20.35
N VAL A 15 10.95 2.21 20.40
CA VAL A 15 10.20 3.03 19.45
C VAL A 15 11.10 3.29 18.23
N SER A 16 10.58 2.99 17.03
CA SER A 16 11.28 3.27 15.76
C SER A 16 10.46 4.18 14.87
N ILE A 17 11.05 5.27 14.40
CA ILE A 17 10.48 6.15 13.37
C ILE A 17 11.09 5.77 12.02
N LYS A 18 10.26 5.66 10.98
CA LYS A 18 10.68 5.29 9.63
C LYS A 18 10.20 6.34 8.63
N ILE A 19 11.02 6.59 7.61
CA ILE A 19 10.70 7.47 6.49
C ILE A 19 10.52 6.59 5.26
N LEU A 20 9.41 6.79 4.54
CA LEU A 20 9.14 6.11 3.28
C LEU A 20 9.47 7.05 2.12
N ASP A 21 10.32 6.60 1.22
CA ASP A 21 10.67 7.29 -0.04
C ASP A 21 10.31 6.36 -1.20
N ILE A 22 9.36 6.79 -2.04
CA ILE A 22 8.83 6.02 -3.16
C ILE A 22 8.63 6.94 -4.38
N PHE A 23 8.67 6.35 -5.58
CA PHE A 23 8.36 7.07 -6.81
C PHE A 23 6.89 7.49 -6.84
N GLY A 24 6.65 8.76 -7.20
CA GLY A 24 5.30 9.27 -7.46
C GLY A 24 4.74 8.77 -8.80
N PHE A 25 3.49 9.12 -9.08
CA PHE A 25 2.81 8.74 -10.32
C PHE A 25 3.52 9.28 -11.57
N GLU A 26 3.72 8.44 -12.59
CA GLU A 26 4.40 8.78 -13.83
C GLU A 26 3.47 8.70 -15.04
N ASN A 27 3.50 9.73 -15.88
CA ASN A 27 2.82 9.72 -17.17
C ASN A 27 3.70 10.34 -18.25
N ILE A 28 4.35 9.48 -19.03
CA ILE A 28 5.26 9.87 -20.12
C ILE A 28 4.67 9.50 -21.48
N LYS A 29 5.29 9.96 -22.57
CA LYS A 29 4.79 9.75 -23.95
C LYS A 29 4.49 8.28 -24.28
N LYS A 30 5.28 7.35 -23.74
CA LYS A 30 5.05 5.90 -23.83
C LYS A 30 5.47 5.28 -22.51
N ASN A 31 4.49 4.85 -21.72
CA ASN A 31 4.74 4.15 -20.45
C ASN A 31 5.19 2.73 -20.76
N SER A 32 6.31 2.30 -20.16
CA SER A 32 6.77 0.91 -20.22
C SER A 32 6.22 0.09 -19.05
N PHE A 33 6.65 -1.15 -18.93
CA PHE A 33 6.24 -2.02 -17.81
C PHE A 33 6.68 -1.47 -16.45
N GLU A 34 7.79 -0.73 -16.41
CA GLU A 34 8.28 -0.04 -15.23
C GLU A 34 7.28 1.01 -14.73
N GLN A 35 6.78 1.89 -15.61
CA GLN A 35 5.71 2.84 -15.25
C GLN A 35 4.42 2.14 -14.85
N PHE A 36 4.09 1.02 -15.49
CA PHE A 36 2.93 0.21 -15.08
C PHE A 36 3.06 -0.25 -13.61
N CYS A 37 4.22 -0.76 -13.21
CA CYS A 37 4.49 -1.16 -11.82
C CYS A 37 4.51 0.04 -10.86
N ILE A 38 5.15 1.15 -11.24
CA ILE A 38 5.20 2.38 -10.42
C ILE A 38 3.79 2.90 -10.17
N ASN A 39 2.98 3.01 -11.22
CA ASN A 39 1.63 3.54 -11.12
C ASN A 39 0.71 2.58 -10.33
N TYR A 40 0.85 1.26 -10.49
CA TYR A 40 0.14 0.30 -9.65
C TYR A 40 0.45 0.49 -8.16
N VAL A 41 1.72 0.65 -7.78
CA VAL A 41 2.11 0.89 -6.39
C VAL A 41 1.51 2.20 -5.87
N ASN A 42 1.46 3.25 -6.70
CA ASN A 42 0.81 4.51 -6.34
C ASN A 42 -0.70 4.34 -6.11
N GLU A 43 -1.40 3.59 -6.96
CA GLU A 43 -2.84 3.29 -6.76
C GLU A 43 -3.08 2.51 -5.47
N PHE A 44 -2.26 1.49 -5.20
CA PHE A 44 -2.34 0.73 -3.95
C PHE A 44 -2.06 1.63 -2.73
N PHE A 45 -1.10 2.54 -2.84
CA PHE A 45 -0.79 3.49 -1.77
C PHE A 45 -1.94 4.47 -1.53
N GLN A 46 -2.57 4.99 -2.59
CA GLN A 46 -3.76 5.83 -2.49
C GLN A 46 -4.91 5.09 -1.77
N MET A 47 -5.15 3.82 -2.09
CA MET A 47 -6.17 3.00 -1.42
C MET A 47 -5.94 2.93 0.09
N ILE A 48 -4.69 2.70 0.52
CA ILE A 48 -4.33 2.66 1.94
C ILE A 48 -4.53 4.02 2.61
N MET A 49 -4.08 5.10 1.97
CA MET A 49 -4.20 6.46 2.51
C MET A 49 -5.67 6.85 2.73
N ILE A 50 -6.54 6.49 1.81
CA ILE A 50 -7.98 6.72 1.91
C ILE A 50 -8.58 5.90 3.06
N GLN A 51 -8.35 4.57 3.05
CA GLN A 51 -8.98 3.66 4.02
C GLN A 51 -8.49 3.85 5.46
N SER A 52 -7.26 4.35 5.65
CA SER A 52 -6.65 4.46 6.98
C SER A 52 -6.43 5.92 7.40
N THR A 53 -5.65 6.67 6.64
CA THR A 53 -5.19 8.00 7.08
C THR A 53 -6.31 9.03 7.05
N LEU A 54 -7.11 9.06 5.97
CA LEU A 54 -8.17 10.05 5.83
C LEU A 54 -9.25 9.86 6.90
N GLU A 55 -9.70 8.63 7.13
CA GLU A 55 -10.72 8.38 8.15
C GLU A 55 -10.26 8.76 9.56
N ILE A 56 -9.02 8.41 9.93
CA ILE A 56 -8.44 8.81 11.23
C ILE A 56 -8.43 10.34 11.38
N GLN A 57 -8.03 11.06 10.32
CA GLN A 57 -7.99 12.52 10.37
C GLN A 57 -9.38 13.15 10.55
N GLN A 58 -10.40 12.60 9.89
CA GLN A 58 -11.78 13.09 10.04
C GLN A 58 -12.30 12.86 11.46
N ASP A 59 -12.01 11.69 12.04
CA ASP A 59 -12.37 11.36 13.43
C ASP A 59 -11.68 12.34 14.41
N GLU A 60 -10.39 12.60 14.24
CA GLU A 60 -9.62 13.55 15.06
C GLU A 60 -10.22 14.97 15.00
N TYR A 61 -10.62 15.45 13.83
CA TYR A 61 -11.23 16.79 13.69
C TYR A 61 -12.60 16.89 14.38
N GLU A 62 -13.40 15.82 14.36
CA GLU A 62 -14.67 15.75 15.08
C GLU A 62 -14.44 15.74 16.61
N GLU A 63 -13.44 15.00 17.09
CA GLU A 63 -13.07 14.92 18.51
C GLU A 63 -12.51 16.23 19.07
N GLU A 64 -11.72 16.97 18.27
CA GLU A 64 -11.16 18.27 18.67
C GLU A 64 -12.20 19.41 18.68
N GLY A 65 -13.45 19.13 18.28
CA GLY A 65 -14.56 20.07 18.36
C GLY A 65 -14.56 21.13 17.26
N PHE A 66 -13.86 20.88 16.15
CA PHE A 66 -13.98 21.72 14.96
C PHE A 66 -15.36 21.52 14.32
N ASN A 67 -15.90 22.56 13.68
CA ASN A 67 -17.10 22.43 12.84
C ASN A 67 -16.73 21.72 11.53
N TRP A 68 -16.43 20.42 11.64
CA TRP A 68 -16.01 19.57 10.55
C TRP A 68 -17.24 19.00 9.82
N SER A 69 -17.15 18.93 8.50
CA SER A 69 -18.08 18.18 7.67
C SER A 69 -17.25 17.14 6.93
N ARG A 70 -17.59 15.86 7.10
CA ARG A 70 -16.85 14.79 6.42
C ARG A 70 -16.81 15.04 4.92
N ILE A 71 -15.63 14.78 4.37
CA ILE A 71 -15.34 14.90 2.95
C ILE A 71 -15.56 13.52 2.35
N ASP A 72 -16.45 13.46 1.36
CA ASP A 72 -16.60 12.28 0.53
C ASP A 72 -15.35 12.11 -0.34
N TYR A 73 -14.87 10.87 -0.45
CA TYR A 73 -13.69 10.52 -1.26
C TYR A 73 -14.04 9.44 -2.29
N GLU A 74 -13.29 9.43 -3.38
CA GLU A 74 -13.41 8.39 -4.40
C GLU A 74 -12.59 7.16 -4.01
N ASP A 75 -13.26 6.02 -3.82
CA ASP A 75 -12.60 4.75 -3.57
C ASP A 75 -11.98 4.18 -4.85
N ASN A 76 -10.65 4.05 -4.86
CA ASN A 76 -9.90 3.48 -5.96
C ASN A 76 -9.67 1.96 -5.84
N THR A 77 -10.31 1.27 -4.89
CA THR A 77 -10.22 -0.19 -4.72
C THR A 77 -10.51 -0.95 -6.02
N ASN A 78 -11.45 -0.47 -6.84
CA ASN A 78 -11.74 -1.07 -8.14
C ASN A 78 -10.56 -1.00 -9.12
N VAL A 79 -9.77 0.09 -9.07
CA VAL A 79 -8.56 0.24 -9.87
C VAL A 79 -7.52 -0.76 -9.39
N VAL A 80 -7.25 -0.84 -8.08
CA VAL A 80 -6.31 -1.83 -7.52
C VAL A 80 -6.71 -3.27 -7.86
N ASN A 81 -8.01 -3.58 -7.81
CA ASN A 81 -8.54 -4.88 -8.18
C ASN A 81 -8.33 -5.19 -9.66
N LEU A 82 -8.44 -4.22 -10.57
CA LEU A 82 -8.14 -4.44 -11.98
C LEU A 82 -6.72 -5.00 -12.18
N PHE A 83 -5.75 -4.55 -11.39
CA PHE A 83 -4.38 -5.07 -11.48
C PHE A 83 -4.24 -6.48 -10.89
N THR A 84 -4.88 -6.76 -9.76
CA THR A 84 -4.51 -7.91 -8.90
C THR A 84 -5.56 -9.01 -8.77
N TYR A 85 -6.80 -8.74 -9.16
CA TYR A 85 -7.92 -9.64 -8.92
C TYR A 85 -7.68 -11.01 -9.56
N LYS A 86 -7.73 -12.08 -8.78
CA LYS A 86 -7.54 -13.43 -9.34
C LYS A 86 -8.89 -14.02 -9.80
N PRO A 87 -8.94 -14.70 -10.96
CA PRO A 87 -7.83 -14.96 -11.90
C PRO A 87 -7.72 -13.93 -13.03
N HIS A 88 -8.58 -12.91 -13.08
CA HIS A 88 -8.79 -12.08 -14.28
C HIS A 88 -8.17 -10.67 -14.24
N GLY A 89 -7.28 -10.41 -13.29
CA GLY A 89 -6.56 -9.15 -13.15
C GLY A 89 -5.40 -9.07 -14.14
N LEU A 90 -4.93 -7.86 -14.41
CA LEU A 90 -3.85 -7.63 -15.38
C LEU A 90 -2.57 -8.40 -15.03
N ILE A 91 -2.17 -8.40 -13.76
CA ILE A 91 -0.96 -9.11 -13.30
C ILE A 91 -1.14 -10.63 -13.42
N PRO A 92 -2.22 -11.26 -12.89
CA PRO A 92 -2.48 -12.69 -13.12
C PRO A 92 -2.47 -13.10 -14.60
N LEU A 93 -3.12 -12.33 -15.47
CA LEU A 93 -3.15 -12.62 -16.90
C LEU A 93 -1.75 -12.54 -17.53
N LEU A 94 -0.95 -11.53 -17.17
CA LEU A 94 0.44 -11.41 -17.62
C LEU A 94 1.31 -12.57 -17.12
N GLU A 95 1.13 -13.00 -15.87
CA GLU A 95 1.84 -14.15 -15.30
C GLU A 95 1.54 -15.44 -16.05
N ASP A 96 0.27 -15.67 -16.41
CA ASP A 96 -0.14 -16.88 -17.09
C ASP A 96 0.39 -16.92 -18.54
N GLU A 97 0.33 -15.80 -19.27
CA GLU A 97 0.94 -15.66 -20.61
C GLU A 97 2.47 -15.85 -20.60
N CYS A 98 3.16 -15.40 -19.55
CA CYS A 98 4.60 -15.63 -19.42
C CYS A 98 4.92 -17.11 -19.20
N LYS A 99 4.12 -17.82 -18.40
CA LYS A 99 4.31 -19.25 -18.15
C LYS A 99 4.04 -20.08 -19.41
N GLU A 100 3.02 -19.75 -20.18
CA GLU A 100 2.68 -20.50 -21.40
C GLU A 100 3.86 -20.53 -22.39
N LYS A 101 4.56 -19.42 -22.56
CA LYS A 101 5.73 -19.30 -23.44
C LYS A 101 6.97 -20.05 -22.93
N ASP A 102 7.13 -20.18 -21.62
CA ASP A 102 8.19 -21.02 -21.05
C ASP A 102 7.95 -22.50 -21.37
N TYR A 103 6.70 -22.97 -21.39
CA TYR A 103 6.38 -24.35 -21.77
C TYR A 103 6.64 -24.65 -23.26
N GLU A 104 6.39 -23.72 -24.18
CA GLU A 104 6.72 -23.91 -25.60
C GLU A 104 8.23 -24.03 -25.85
N MET A 105 9.05 -23.26 -25.15
CA MET A 105 10.51 -23.35 -25.21
C MET A 105 11.06 -24.69 -24.67
N VAL A 106 10.43 -25.24 -23.63
CA VAL A 106 10.83 -26.54 -23.05
C VAL A 106 10.38 -27.72 -23.93
N GLN A 107 9.36 -27.57 -24.79
CA GLN A 107 8.94 -28.64 -25.71
C GLN A 107 9.75 -28.73 -27.01
N ILE A 108 10.62 -27.74 -27.30
CA ILE A 108 11.49 -27.73 -28.48
C ILE A 108 12.91 -28.21 -28.15
N LEU A 109 13.22 -28.45 -26.87
CA LEU A 109 14.44 -29.11 -26.38
C LEU A 109 14.18 -30.58 -26.00
#